data_AF-A0A7X9GF08-F1
#
_entry.id   AF-A0A7X9GF08-F1
#
_cell.length_a   1.000
_cell.length_b   1.000
_cell.length_c   1.000
_cell.angle_alpha   90.00
_cell.angle_beta   90.00
_cell.angle_gamma   90.00
#
_symmetry.space_group_name_H-M   'P 1'
#
loop_
_entity.id
_entity.type
_entity.pdbx_description
1 polymer ?
#
loop_
_entity_poly.entity_id
_entity_poly.type
_entity_poly.pdbx_seq_one_letter_code
_entity_poly.pdbx_strand_id
1 'polypeptide(L)'
;MSIAPGLTTDEVLDFVFEYDALPHGTKAAWLEERSVSRGTLRRWQRAVYDGDISRGLIGRESGAKTTAQERRSMARRNKERDKDAEIRDLREQVANLEEVNVTLGKALRLLRDHEDQKPLDTPTTQTPESSFFKRTNSSEN
;
A
#
# COMPACT_ATOMS: atom_id res chain seq x y z
N MET A 1 14.69 -22.15 -12.60
CA MET A 1 13.87 -23.38 -12.39
C MET A 1 13.54 -23.46 -10.91
N SER A 2 12.37 -23.96 -10.51
CA SER A 2 12.02 -24.01 -9.08
C SER A 2 12.64 -25.22 -8.34
N ILE A 3 13.00 -24.99 -7.08
CA ILE A 3 13.48 -26.00 -6.12
C ILE A 3 12.30 -26.65 -5.36
N ALA A 4 11.09 -26.10 -5.52
CA ALA A 4 9.85 -26.59 -4.91
C ALA A 4 8.78 -26.83 -5.99
N PRO A 5 8.11 -28.00 -6.02
CA PRO A 5 7.02 -28.22 -6.95
C PRO A 5 5.86 -27.27 -6.62
N GLY A 6 5.49 -26.40 -7.56
CA GLY A 6 4.35 -25.49 -7.43
C GLY A 6 4.61 -24.10 -6.85
N LEU A 7 5.83 -23.80 -6.38
CA LEU A 7 6.24 -22.45 -5.94
C LEU A 7 7.27 -21.85 -6.91
N THR A 8 7.30 -20.53 -7.02
CA THR A 8 8.33 -19.75 -7.71
C THR A 8 9.62 -19.64 -6.88
N THR A 9 10.67 -19.07 -7.47
CA THR A 9 11.93 -18.80 -6.76
C THR A 9 11.77 -17.73 -5.67
N ASP A 10 10.95 -16.71 -5.96
CA ASP A 10 10.75 -15.57 -5.07
C ASP A 10 9.86 -15.93 -3.87
N GLU A 11 8.81 -16.72 -4.08
CA GLU A 11 8.00 -17.25 -2.96
C GLU A 11 8.85 -18.14 -2.01
N VAL A 12 9.81 -18.91 -2.53
CA VAL A 12 10.72 -19.71 -1.69
C VAL A 12 11.71 -18.83 -0.91
N LEU A 13 12.13 -17.69 -1.46
CA LEU A 13 12.92 -16.68 -0.77
C LEU A 13 12.12 -16.07 0.39
N ASP A 14 10.91 -15.59 0.12
CA ASP A 14 10.03 -14.96 1.10
C ASP A 14 9.69 -15.92 2.25
N PHE A 15 9.33 -17.17 1.93
CA PHE A 15 9.11 -18.23 2.93
C PHE A 15 10.31 -18.44 3.86
N VAL A 16 11.54 -18.39 3.33
CA VAL A 16 12.76 -18.57 4.13
C VAL A 16 13.06 -17.33 4.99
N PHE A 17 12.90 -16.12 4.45
CA PHE A 17 13.10 -14.89 5.22
C PHE A 17 12.04 -14.71 6.31
N GLU A 18 10.77 -14.99 6.02
CA GLU A 18 9.69 -14.99 7.02
C GLU A 18 10.01 -15.99 8.13
N TYR A 19 10.29 -17.25 7.79
CA TYR A 19 10.64 -18.26 8.78
C TYR A 19 11.80 -17.83 9.66
N ASP A 20 12.90 -17.29 9.11
CA ASP A 20 14.05 -16.90 9.92
C ASP A 20 13.75 -15.68 10.79
N ALA A 21 12.93 -14.74 10.34
CA ALA A 21 12.46 -13.60 11.14
C ALA A 21 11.58 -13.99 12.34
N LEU A 22 10.92 -15.16 12.33
CA LEU A 22 10.02 -15.59 13.41
C LEU A 22 10.69 -15.68 14.80
N PRO A 23 9.98 -15.30 15.88
CA PRO A 23 10.40 -15.52 17.26
C PRO A 23 10.71 -16.98 17.60
N HIS A 24 11.49 -17.19 18.66
CA HIS A 24 11.67 -18.52 19.25
C HIS A 24 10.31 -19.08 19.73
N GLY A 25 10.08 -20.39 19.55
CA GLY A 25 8.82 -21.07 19.89
C GLY A 25 7.81 -21.13 18.74
N THR A 26 7.60 -20.04 18.00
CA THR A 26 6.54 -19.95 16.96
C THR A 26 6.80 -20.76 15.68
N LYS A 27 8.07 -21.08 15.39
CA LYS A 27 8.53 -21.74 14.17
C LYS A 27 7.93 -23.13 13.89
N ALA A 28 7.40 -23.83 14.90
CA ALA A 28 6.76 -25.13 14.71
C ALA A 28 5.33 -24.98 14.16
N ALA A 29 4.48 -24.24 14.86
CA ALA A 29 3.11 -23.94 14.43
C ALA A 29 3.06 -23.26 13.05
N TRP A 30 4.00 -22.36 12.76
CA TRP A 30 4.09 -21.73 11.44
C TRP A 30 4.36 -22.74 10.31
N LEU A 31 5.20 -23.76 10.54
CA LEU A 31 5.45 -24.81 9.55
C LEU A 31 4.23 -25.71 9.34
N GLU A 32 3.50 -26.01 10.40
CA GLU A 32 2.26 -26.80 10.36
C GLU A 32 1.17 -26.07 9.58
N GLU A 33 0.93 -24.78 9.86
CA GLU A 33 -0.06 -23.95 9.18
C GLU A 33 0.20 -23.84 7.66
N ARG A 34 1.46 -23.73 7.23
CA ARG A 34 1.82 -23.73 5.80
C ARG A 34 2.02 -25.13 5.20
N SER A 35 1.80 -26.21 5.98
CA SER A 35 2.02 -27.60 5.56
C SER A 35 3.44 -27.89 5.01
N VAL A 36 4.46 -27.13 5.42
CA VAL A 36 5.85 -27.28 4.96
C VAL A 36 6.64 -28.15 5.92
N SER A 37 7.26 -29.23 5.42
CA SER A 37 8.13 -30.05 6.26
C SER A 37 9.41 -29.29 6.66
N ARG A 38 9.85 -29.48 7.91
CA ARG A 38 11.12 -28.91 8.41
C ARG A 38 12.35 -29.35 7.60
N GLY A 39 12.29 -30.53 6.95
CA GLY A 39 13.33 -31.01 6.05
C GLY A 39 13.34 -30.26 4.71
N THR A 40 12.16 -29.97 4.17
CA THR A 40 11.97 -29.14 2.96
C THR A 40 12.51 -27.73 3.20
N LEU A 41 12.09 -27.08 4.29
CA LEU A 41 12.58 -25.74 4.63
C LEU A 41 14.10 -25.70 4.83
N ARG A 42 14.70 -26.68 5.53
CA ARG A 42 16.17 -26.76 5.65
C ARG A 42 16.88 -26.88 4.31
N ARG A 43 16.25 -27.51 3.30
CA ARG A 43 16.78 -27.58 1.93
C ARG A 43 16.72 -26.22 1.25
N TRP A 44 15.60 -25.50 1.37
CA TRP A 44 15.45 -24.13 0.87
C TRP A 44 16.44 -23.18 1.53
N GLN A 45 16.57 -23.19 2.86
CA GLN A 45 17.57 -22.38 3.57
C GLN A 45 19.00 -22.64 3.09
N ARG A 46 19.37 -23.88 2.71
CA ARG A 46 20.69 -24.16 2.11
C ARG A 46 20.81 -23.61 0.70
N ALA A 47 19.75 -23.70 -0.11
CA ALA A 47 19.75 -23.10 -1.45
C ALA A 47 19.81 -21.56 -1.41
N VAL A 48 19.20 -20.94 -0.38
CA VAL A 48 19.15 -19.47 -0.20
C VAL A 48 20.45 -18.88 0.31
N TYR A 49 21.05 -19.49 1.35
CA TYR A 49 22.22 -18.92 2.02
C TYR A 49 23.55 -19.58 1.61
N ASP A 50 23.51 -20.85 1.24
CA ASP A 50 24.70 -21.68 0.94
C ASP A 50 24.76 -22.05 -0.57
N GLY A 51 24.00 -21.39 -1.46
CA GLY A 51 23.88 -21.73 -2.89
C GLY A 51 23.27 -20.63 -3.78
N ASP A 52 23.15 -20.91 -5.08
CA ASP A 52 22.48 -20.04 -6.08
C ASP A 52 21.11 -20.64 -6.42
N ILE A 53 20.05 -20.11 -5.79
CA ILE A 53 18.65 -20.57 -5.98
C ILE A 53 18.26 -20.54 -7.45
N SER A 54 18.67 -19.50 -8.18
CA SER A 54 18.38 -19.27 -9.60
C SER A 54 18.78 -20.46 -10.48
N ARG A 55 19.86 -21.15 -10.08
CA ARG A 55 20.44 -22.32 -10.78
C ARG A 55 20.06 -23.67 -10.17
N GLY A 56 19.29 -23.70 -9.07
CA GLY A 56 18.97 -24.92 -8.34
C GLY A 56 20.17 -25.60 -7.65
N LEU A 57 21.31 -24.91 -7.55
CA LEU A 57 22.57 -25.44 -7.04
C LEU A 57 22.60 -25.35 -5.52
N ILE A 58 22.20 -26.42 -4.85
CA ILE A 58 22.49 -26.62 -3.43
C ILE A 58 24.00 -26.89 -3.29
N GLY A 59 24.73 -25.96 -2.67
CA GLY A 59 26.18 -26.10 -2.47
C GLY A 59 26.53 -27.40 -1.73
N ARG A 60 27.23 -28.31 -2.42
CA ARG A 60 27.83 -29.50 -1.79
C ARG A 60 29.16 -29.10 -1.16
N GLU A 61 29.13 -28.89 0.15
CA GLU A 61 30.28 -28.99 1.08
C GLU A 61 31.59 -28.31 0.64
N SER A 62 31.58 -26.99 0.45
CA SER A 62 32.81 -26.18 0.55
C SER A 62 32.50 -24.74 0.96
N GLY A 63 33.04 -24.28 2.09
CA GLY A 63 32.85 -22.92 2.60
C GLY A 63 32.03 -22.85 3.90
N ALA A 64 32.24 -21.77 4.66
CA ALA A 64 31.61 -21.57 5.96
C ALA A 64 30.07 -21.50 5.85
N LYS A 65 29.37 -22.36 6.57
CA LYS A 65 27.90 -22.36 6.64
C LYS A 65 27.43 -21.07 7.29
N THR A 66 26.57 -20.30 6.62
CA THR A 66 25.97 -19.10 7.23
C THR A 66 25.26 -19.48 8.53
N THR A 67 25.62 -18.86 9.64
CA THR A 67 25.08 -19.18 10.97
C THR A 67 23.62 -18.77 11.11
N ALA A 68 22.90 -19.37 12.06
CA ALA A 68 21.53 -18.97 12.37
C ALA A 68 21.40 -17.53 12.89
N GLN A 69 22.49 -16.87 13.29
CA GLN A 69 22.50 -15.45 13.66
C GLN A 69 22.61 -14.55 12.43
N GLU A 70 23.50 -14.87 11.49
CA GLU A 70 23.67 -14.13 10.23
C GLU A 70 22.43 -14.23 9.35
N ARG A 71 21.80 -15.41 9.24
CA ARG A 71 20.51 -15.59 8.53
C ARG A 71 19.44 -14.65 9.07
N ARG A 72 19.31 -14.56 10.40
CA ARG A 72 18.37 -13.65 11.08
C ARG A 72 18.71 -12.17 10.88
N SER A 73 20.01 -11.82 10.85
CA SER A 73 20.45 -10.46 10.52
C SER A 73 20.14 -10.08 9.07
N MET A 74 20.27 -11.01 8.12
CA MET A 74 19.91 -10.77 6.71
C MET A 74 18.41 -10.66 6.51
N ALA A 75 17.61 -11.57 7.09
CA ALA A 75 16.14 -11.50 7.05
C ALA A 75 15.59 -10.19 7.63
N ARG A 76 16.17 -9.70 8.75
CA ARG A 76 15.81 -8.39 9.34
C ARG A 76 16.15 -7.23 8.42
N ARG A 77 17.38 -7.20 7.88
CA ARG A 77 17.82 -6.14 6.95
C ARG A 77 16.98 -6.09 5.66
N ASN A 78 16.52 -7.23 5.15
CA ASN A 78 15.62 -7.23 3.98
C ASN A 78 14.28 -6.58 4.35
N LYS A 79 13.67 -7.03 5.46
CA LYS A 79 12.41 -6.47 5.98
C LYS A 79 12.50 -4.99 6.40
N GLU A 80 13.68 -4.49 6.71
CA GLU A 80 13.95 -3.05 6.92
C GLU A 80 13.93 -2.30 5.58
N ARG A 81 14.59 -2.81 4.54
CA ARG A 81 14.61 -2.21 3.19
C ARG A 81 13.22 -2.15 2.55
N ASP A 82 12.40 -3.18 2.74
CA ASP A 82 11.02 -3.21 2.22
C ASP A 82 10.16 -2.11 2.84
N LYS A 83 10.30 -1.89 4.16
CA LYS A 83 9.67 -0.77 4.88
C LYS A 83 10.20 0.58 4.44
N ASP A 84 11.49 0.73 4.20
CA ASP A 84 12.07 1.98 3.73
C ASP A 84 11.52 2.37 2.34
N ALA A 85 11.26 1.37 1.48
CA ALA A 85 10.61 1.58 0.19
C ALA A 85 9.14 2.01 0.35
N GLU A 86 8.38 1.36 1.24
CA GLU A 86 6.99 1.72 1.59
C GLU A 86 6.90 3.14 2.18
N ILE A 87 7.78 3.50 3.12
CA ILE A 87 7.86 4.84 3.73
C ILE A 87 8.17 5.91 2.68
N ARG A 88 9.00 5.61 1.68
CA ARG A 88 9.30 6.54 0.58
C ARG A 88 8.08 6.78 -0.29
N ASP A 89 7.39 5.72 -0.71
CA ASP A 89 6.19 5.81 -1.54
C ASP A 89 5.06 6.57 -0.84
N LEU A 90 4.79 6.24 0.44
CA LEU A 90 3.80 6.96 1.26
C LEU A 90 4.14 8.46 1.41
N ARG A 91 5.42 8.82 1.53
CA ARG A 91 5.85 10.24 1.58
C ARG A 91 5.65 10.97 0.26
N GLU A 92 5.87 10.30 -0.87
CA GLU A 92 5.62 10.84 -2.19
C GLU A 92 4.12 11.09 -2.43
N GLN A 93 3.27 10.14 -2.01
CA GLN A 93 1.82 10.31 -2.02
C GLN A 93 1.35 11.47 -1.13
N VAL A 94 1.89 11.63 0.07
CA VAL A 94 1.57 12.76 0.97
C VAL A 94 1.96 14.10 0.33
N ALA A 95 3.16 14.22 -0.22
CA ALA A 95 3.61 15.46 -0.88
C ALA A 95 2.71 15.85 -2.06
N ASN A 96 2.28 14.89 -2.88
CA ASN A 96 1.34 15.11 -3.98
C ASN A 96 -0.04 15.58 -3.47
N LEU A 97 -0.57 14.93 -2.43
CA LEU A 97 -1.86 15.34 -1.81
C LEU A 97 -1.78 16.74 -1.18
N GLU A 98 -0.65 17.12 -0.59
CA GLU A 98 -0.41 18.48 -0.08
C GLU A 98 -0.37 19.51 -1.22
N GLU A 99 0.32 19.21 -2.34
CA GLU A 99 0.36 20.09 -3.52
C GLU A 99 -1.03 20.28 -4.15
N VAL A 100 -1.81 19.21 -4.28
CA VAL A 100 -3.20 19.26 -4.76
C VAL A 100 -4.06 20.10 -3.82
N ASN A 101 -3.96 19.92 -2.50
CA ASN A 101 -4.70 20.71 -1.53
C ASN A 101 -4.31 22.21 -1.56
N VAL A 102 -3.03 22.53 -1.72
CA VAL A 102 -2.56 23.91 -1.89
C VAL A 102 -3.14 24.53 -3.18
N THR A 103 -3.20 23.76 -4.26
CA THR A 103 -3.74 24.21 -5.55
C THR A 103 -5.26 24.42 -5.48
N LEU A 104 -5.99 23.49 -4.86
CA LEU A 104 -7.43 23.63 -4.61
C LEU A 104 -7.73 24.81 -3.68
N GLY A 105 -6.93 25.03 -2.63
CA GLY A 105 -7.06 26.19 -1.74
C GLY A 105 -6.83 27.52 -2.45
N LYS A 106 -5.88 27.58 -3.39
CA LYS A 106 -5.68 28.75 -4.28
C LYS A 106 -6.86 28.95 -5.22
N ALA A 107 -7.37 27.89 -5.86
CA ALA A 107 -8.52 27.97 -6.76
C ALA A 107 -9.80 28.42 -6.02
N LEU A 108 -10.03 27.91 -4.81
CA LEU A 108 -11.14 28.34 -3.95
C LEU A 108 -11.03 29.83 -3.58
N ARG A 109 -9.81 30.31 -3.28
CA ARG A 109 -9.56 31.73 -3.01
C ARG A 109 -9.84 32.59 -4.25
N LEU A 110 -9.35 32.20 -5.43
CA LEU A 110 -9.64 32.92 -6.68
C LEU A 110 -11.13 32.96 -7.01
N LEU A 111 -11.87 31.86 -6.74
CA LEU A 111 -13.33 31.83 -6.88
C LEU A 111 -14.00 32.83 -5.92
N ARG A 112 -13.56 32.83 -4.64
CA ARG A 112 -14.05 33.74 -3.60
C ARG A 112 -13.80 35.21 -3.97
N ASP A 113 -12.57 35.54 -4.36
CA ASP A 113 -12.16 36.88 -4.75
C ASP A 113 -12.95 37.37 -5.99
N HIS A 114 -13.34 36.46 -6.90
CA HIS A 114 -14.20 36.77 -8.05
C HIS A 114 -15.69 36.94 -7.66
N GLU A 115 -16.20 36.16 -6.71
CA GLU A 115 -17.54 36.36 -6.14
C GLU A 115 -17.65 37.71 -5.40
N ASP A 116 -16.63 38.07 -4.61
CA ASP A 116 -16.56 39.32 -3.85
C ASP A 116 -16.28 40.55 -4.77
N GLN A 117 -15.69 40.37 -5.95
CA GLN A 117 -15.49 41.42 -6.96
C GLN A 117 -16.69 41.64 -7.88
N LYS A 118 -17.76 40.85 -7.76
CA LYS A 118 -19.00 41.13 -8.49
C LYS A 118 -19.54 42.51 -8.04
N PRO A 119 -19.68 43.49 -8.94
CA PRO A 119 -20.17 44.80 -8.54
C PRO A 119 -21.57 44.69 -7.95
N LEU A 120 -21.83 45.51 -6.93
CA LEU A 120 -23.16 45.71 -6.37
C LEU A 120 -24.03 46.44 -7.41
N ASP A 121 -24.60 45.67 -8.33
CA ASP A 121 -25.82 46.08 -9.02
C ASP A 121 -26.89 46.28 -7.93
N THR A 122 -27.11 47.56 -7.64
CA THR A 122 -28.06 48.03 -6.61
C THR A 122 -29.50 47.67 -7.00
N PRO A 123 -30.43 47.60 -6.03
CA PRO A 123 -31.54 46.67 -6.12
C PRO A 123 -32.51 47.05 -7.25
N THR A 124 -32.77 46.10 -8.15
CA THR A 124 -33.91 46.20 -9.07
C THR A 124 -35.19 45.94 -8.29
N THR A 125 -35.73 47.01 -7.70
CA THR A 125 -37.14 47.09 -7.31
C THR A 125 -37.99 46.94 -8.56
N GLN A 126 -38.53 45.73 -8.80
CA GLN A 126 -39.59 45.49 -9.77
C GLN A 126 -40.87 45.06 -9.07
N THR A 127 -41.59 46.07 -8.58
CA THR A 127 -43.03 46.11 -8.31
C THR A 127 -43.38 47.59 -8.11
N PRO A 128 -44.61 48.08 -8.38
CA PRO A 128 -45.82 47.39 -8.84
C PRO A 128 -45.89 47.41 -10.41
N GLU A 129 -46.96 47.16 -11.16
CA GLU A 129 -48.42 47.06 -10.92
C GLU A 129 -49.07 45.77 -11.49
N SER A 130 -50.39 45.71 -11.28
CA SER A 130 -51.37 44.67 -11.60
C SER A 130 -51.74 44.50 -13.09
N SER A 131 -52.01 43.25 -13.48
CA SER A 131 -53.08 42.90 -14.44
C SER A 131 -53.79 41.64 -13.92
N PHE A 132 -54.80 41.77 -13.06
CA PHE A 132 -56.23 41.84 -13.39
C PHE A 132 -56.83 40.56 -14.02
N PHE A 133 -57.63 39.85 -13.19
CA PHE A 133 -58.51 38.71 -13.49
C PHE A 133 -57.84 37.40 -13.97
N LYS A 134 -58.30 36.21 -13.58
CA LYS A 134 -59.60 35.82 -12.98
C LYS A 134 -59.39 34.68 -11.97
N ARG A 135 -59.78 34.87 -10.70
CA ARG A 135 -59.90 33.76 -9.74
C ARG A 135 -61.27 33.11 -9.95
N THR A 136 -61.31 31.89 -10.47
CA THR A 136 -62.57 31.14 -10.59
C THR A 136 -62.96 30.58 -9.24
N ASN A 137 -63.82 31.30 -8.53
CA ASN A 137 -64.65 30.71 -7.48
C ASN A 137 -65.81 29.95 -8.15
N SER A 138 -65.86 28.64 -7.97
CA SER A 138 -67.06 27.76 -7.93
C SER A 138 -66.53 26.38 -7.50
N SER A 139 -66.85 25.82 -6.33
CA SER A 139 -68.13 25.66 -5.61
C SER A 139 -68.98 24.51 -6.14
N GLU A 140 -69.68 23.85 -5.21
CA GLU A 140 -70.64 22.74 -5.38
C GLU A 140 -69.99 21.37 -5.69
N ASN A 141 -70.35 20.27 -5.02
CA ASN A 141 -71.34 20.05 -3.95
C ASN A 141 -70.88 18.88 -3.03
#